data_AF-A0A0K8QLL4-F1
#
_entry.id   AF-A0A0K8QLL4-F1
#
_cell.length_a   1.000
_cell.length_b   1.000
_cell.length_c   1.000
_cell.angle_alpha   90.00
_cell.angle_beta   90.00
_cell.angle_gamma   90.00
#
_symmetry.space_group_name_H-M   'P 1'
#
loop_
_entity.id
_entity.type
_entity.pdbx_description
1 polymer ?
#
loop_
_entity_poly.entity_id
_entity_poly.type
_entity_poly.pdbx_seq_one_letter_code
_entity_poly.pdbx_strand_id
1 'polypeptide(L)' 'MNASAAINPDPQFLRHDLIVEMARVEMAIEDIRGNRPVAEQGVLLPALEQRRTRIREALSRLPA' A
#
# COMPACT_ATOMS: atom_id res chain seq x y z
N MET A 1 11.49 -32.35 -4.66
CA MET A 1 11.57 -32.34 -3.19
C MET A 1 12.83 -31.57 -2.83
N ASN A 2 12.84 -30.39 -2.23
CA ASN A 2 11.91 -29.83 -1.25
C ASN A 2 12.08 -28.31 -1.10
N ALA A 3 10.99 -27.72 -0.61
CA ALA A 3 10.90 -26.47 0.15
C ALA A 3 11.41 -25.21 -0.55
N SER A 4 10.53 -24.60 -1.35
CA SER A 4 10.47 -23.13 -1.40
C SER A 4 10.41 -22.66 0.05
N ALA A 5 11.53 -22.15 0.57
CA ALA A 5 11.59 -21.59 1.90
C ALA A 5 10.51 -20.52 1.95
N ALA A 6 9.41 -20.83 2.64
CA ALA A 6 8.47 -19.83 3.06
C ALA A 6 9.28 -18.96 4.02
N ILE A 7 9.90 -17.91 3.47
CA ILE A 7 10.35 -16.78 4.24
C ILE A 7 9.05 -16.25 4.83
N ASN A 8 8.67 -16.73 6.02
CA ASN A 8 7.71 -16.04 6.85
C ASN A 8 8.43 -14.75 7.22
N PRO A 9 8.11 -13.61 6.59
CA PRO A 9 8.73 -12.37 7.01
C PRO A 9 8.28 -12.15 8.45
N ASP A 10 9.21 -11.77 9.33
CA ASP A 10 8.86 -11.35 10.67
C ASP A 10 7.66 -10.38 10.59
N PRO A 11 6.57 -10.62 11.32
CA PRO A 11 5.40 -9.75 11.30
C PRO A 11 5.75 -8.27 11.50
N GLN A 12 6.83 -7.97 12.23
CA GLN A 12 7.32 -6.60 12.42
C GLN A 12 7.92 -6.00 11.13
N PHE A 13 8.72 -6.76 10.39
CA PHE A 13 9.25 -6.32 9.09
C PHE A 13 8.12 -6.12 8.08
N LEU A 14 7.16 -7.06 8.03
CA LEU A 14 5.99 -6.93 7.17
C LEU A 14 5.16 -5.69 7.52
N ARG A 15 4.97 -5.41 8.81
CA ARG A 15 4.27 -4.21 9.28
C ARG A 15 5.00 -2.94 8.89
N HIS A 16 6.33 -2.89 9.08
CA HIS A 16 7.15 -1.76 8.66
C HIS A 16 7.02 -1.50 7.16
N ASP A 17 7.15 -2.54 6.34
CA ASP A 17 7.08 -2.42 4.88
C ASP A 17 5.71 -1.92 4.43
N LEU A 18 4.63 -2.42 5.05
CA LEU A 18 3.28 -1.94 4.76
C LEU A 18 3.05 -0.48 5.20
N ILE A 19 3.68 -0.01 6.28
CA ILE A 19 3.63 1.41 6.68
C ILE A 19 4.33 2.27 5.62
N VAL A 20 5.53 1.85 5.18
CA VAL A 20 6.28 2.57 4.13
C VAL A 20 5.48 2.61 2.83
N GLU A 21 4.90 1.48 2.42
CA GLU A 21 4.06 1.40 1.23
C GLU A 21 2.78 2.24 1.36
N MET A 22 2.16 2.31 2.53
CA MET A 22 1.01 3.19 2.76
C MET A 22 1.38 4.66 2.57
N ALA A 23 2.50 5.11 3.15
CA ALA A 23 2.98 6.48 3.00
C ALA A 23 3.27 6.82 1.52
N ARG A 24 3.86 5.89 0.76
CA ARG A 24 4.09 6.05 -0.69
C ARG A 24 2.80 6.20 -1.48
N VAL A 25 1.79 5.40 -1.17
CA VAL A 25 0.48 5.48 -1.82
C VAL A 25 -0.21 6.80 -1.48
N GLU A 26 -0.13 7.26 -0.23
CA GLU A 26 -0.69 8.55 0.18
C GLU A 26 0.00 9.72 -0.53
N MET A 27 1.34 9.72 -0.62
CA MET A 27 2.08 10.72 -1.41
C MET A 27 1.69 10.71 -2.89
N ALA A 28 1.50 9.54 -3.50
CA ALA A 28 1.08 9.44 -4.90
C ALA A 28 -0.34 9.99 -5.14
N ILE A 29 -1.25 9.77 -4.19
CA ILE A 29 -2.60 10.34 -4.23
C ILE A 29 -2.55 11.87 -4.14
N GLU A 30 -1.74 12.40 -3.23
CA GLU A 30 -1.53 13.85 -3.09
C GLU A 30 -0.93 14.47 -4.36
N ASP A 31 0.09 13.84 -4.94
CA ASP A 31 0.70 14.28 -6.21
C ASP A 31 -0.32 14.31 -7.34
N ILE A 32 -1.13 13.26 -7.51
CA ILE A 32 -2.14 13.20 -8.56
C ILE A 32 -3.19 14.30 -8.38
N ARG A 33 -3.65 14.53 -7.13
CA ARG A 33 -4.64 15.58 -6.84
C ARG A 33 -4.10 16.99 -7.11
N GLY A 34 -2.82 17.23 -6.81
CA GLY A 34 -2.19 18.55 -6.97
C GLY A 34 -1.69 18.85 -8.39
N ASN A 35 -1.20 17.83 -9.09
CA ASN A 35 -0.38 18.04 -10.29
C ASN A 35 -0.97 17.45 -11.58
N ARG A 36 -2.09 16.70 -11.52
CA ARG A 36 -2.71 16.08 -12.72
C ARG A 36 -4.05 16.70 -13.09
N PRO A 37 -4.42 16.73 -14.39
CA PRO A 37 -5.76 17.14 -14.82
C PRO A 37 -6.86 16.28 -14.22
N VAL A 38 -8.02 16.88 -13.93
CA VAL A 38 -9.18 16.20 -13.29
C VAL A 38 -9.61 14.93 -14.04
N ALA A 39 -9.53 14.94 -15.37
CA ALA A 39 -9.84 13.76 -16.19
C ALA A 39 -8.90 12.57 -15.91
N GLU A 40 -7.61 12.82 -15.70
CA GLU A 40 -6.62 11.79 -15.35
C GLU A 40 -6.77 11.36 -13.88
N GLN A 41 -7.10 12.29 -12.99
CA GLN A 41 -7.36 11.98 -11.58
C GLN A 41 -8.49 10.95 -11.43
N GLY A 42 -9.59 11.12 -12.19
CA GLY A 42 -10.73 10.21 -12.17
C GLY A 42 -10.38 8.77 -12.57
N VAL A 43 -9.31 8.58 -13.35
CA VAL A 43 -8.83 7.25 -13.78
C VAL A 43 -7.82 6.67 -12.78
N LEU A 44 -6.90 7.49 -12.27
CA LEU A 44 -5.77 7.02 -11.47
C LEU A 44 -6.08 6.88 -9.97
N LEU A 45 -6.88 7.79 -9.41
CA LEU A 45 -7.18 7.81 -7.97
C LEU A 45 -7.93 6.57 -7.47
N PRO A 46 -8.93 6.00 -8.17
CA PRO A 46 -9.68 4.86 -7.66
C PRO A 46 -8.79 3.65 -7.36
N ALA A 47 -7.82 3.36 -8.21
CA ALA A 47 -6.90 2.25 -8.02
C ALA A 47 -5.97 2.45 -6.81
N LEU A 48 -5.49 3.67 -6.60
CA LEU A 48 -4.64 4.02 -5.46
C LEU A 48 -5.40 4.02 -4.14
N GLU A 49 -6.63 4.54 -4.10
CA GLU A 49 -7.49 4.49 -2.92
C GLU A 49 -7.89 3.06 -2.55
N GLN A 50 -8.12 2.19 -3.55
CA GLN A 50 -8.32 0.77 -3.30
C GLN A 50 -7.06 0.12 -2.70
N ARG A 51 -5.87 0.42 -3.25
CA ARG A 51 -4.60 -0.09 -2.70
C ARG A 51 -4.39 0.38 -1.26
N ARG A 52 -4.64 1.65 -0.98
CA ARG A 52 -4.56 2.24 0.37
C ARG A 52 -5.48 1.52 1.36
N THR A 53 -6.73 1.29 0.97
CA THR A 53 -7.70 0.55 1.80
C THR A 53 -7.19 -0.85 2.13
N ARG A 54 -6.70 -1.60 1.14
CA ARG A 54 -6.15 -2.95 1.34
C ARG A 54 -4.93 -2.97 2.26
N ILE A 55 -4.02 -2.02 2.13
CA ILE A 55 -2.84 -1.92 3.00
C ILE A 55 -3.27 -1.63 4.44
N ARG A 56 -4.22 -0.71 4.64
CA ARG A 56 -4.77 -0.39 5.96
C ARG A 56 -5.42 -1.59 6.62
N GLU A 57 -6.21 -2.35 5.86
CA GLU A 57 -6.81 -3.60 6.33
C GLU A 57 -5.75 -4.67 6.66
N ALA A 58 -4.66 -4.75 5.90
CA ALA A 58 -3.57 -5.67 6.21
C ALA A 58 -2.87 -5.26 7.51
N LEU A 59 -2.57 -3.97 7.68
CA LEU A 59 -1.98 -3.43 8.90
C LEU A 59 -2.85 -3.66 10.14
N SER A 60 -4.18 -3.54 10.03
CA SER A 60 -5.08 -3.76 11.17
C SER A 60 -5.13 -5.21 11.64
N ARG A 61 -4.68 -6.16 10.80
CA ARG A 61 -4.58 -7.59 11.13
C ARG A 61 -3.20 -8.00 11.66
N LEU A 62 -2.20 -7.11 11.58
CA LEU A 62 -0.86 -7.39 12.06
C LEU A 62 -0.68 -6.95 13.52
N PRO A 63 0.11 -7.68 14.32
CA PRO A 63 0.44 -7.29 15.68
C PRO A 63 1.21 -5.96 15.68
N ALA A 64 0.93 -5.12 16.68
CA ALA A 64 1.57 -3.81 16.86
C ALA A 64 2.97 -3.92 17.48
#